data_AF-A0A315Z7A5-F1
#
_entry.id   AF-A0A315Z7A5-F1
#
_cell.length_a   1.000
_cell.length_b   1.000
_cell.length_c   1.000
_cell.angle_alpha   90.00
_cell.angle_beta   90.00
_cell.angle_gamma   90.00
#
_symmetry.space_group_name_H-M   'P 1'
#
loop_
_entity.id
_entity.type
_entity.pdbx_description
1 polymer ?
#
loop_
_entity_poly.entity_id
_entity_poly.type
_entity_poly.pdbx_seq_one_letter_code
_entity_poly.pdbx_strand_id
1 'polypeptide(L)'
;MTLEEFKNILKNGAEKEKHEAISNANSELLNSEIFFLLIELLKSPESHIRFFALYHLIDKFSESLTNIDDSLIGEIYNLLFDQFTPVVDKTFWALSIIGDRALDMLLDEYYKGDNETKIKITYAIGRGNFSHRSKDRIHVLLDGLKSKNIDIKFSSMCEIMSNTPIANEHKSEWNSVQDKTVDLEMIYDQVLLVAREFIELNYDRYQNSSSYYIKLIENKKSL
;
A
#
# COMPACT_ATOMS: atom_id res chain seq x y z
N MET A 1 -12.18 -11.87 31.34
CA MET A 1 -11.33 -12.69 30.46
C MET A 1 -9.89 -12.42 30.84
N THR A 2 -9.12 -13.46 31.12
CA THR A 2 -7.69 -13.36 31.39
C THR A 2 -6.89 -13.22 30.10
N LEU A 3 -5.62 -12.81 30.20
CA LEU A 3 -4.73 -12.72 29.03
C LEU A 3 -4.56 -14.08 28.34
N GLU A 4 -4.45 -15.17 29.11
CA GLU A 4 -4.29 -16.52 28.55
C GLU A 4 -5.55 -17.03 27.87
N GLU A 5 -6.74 -16.76 28.44
CA GLU A 5 -8.01 -17.03 27.77
C GLU A 5 -8.11 -16.27 26.45
N PHE A 6 -7.71 -14.99 26.46
CA PHE A 6 -7.75 -14.15 25.28
C PHE A 6 -6.81 -14.68 24.18
N LYS A 7 -5.55 -14.98 24.51
CA LYS A 7 -4.59 -15.60 23.58
C LYS A 7 -5.13 -16.91 23.01
N ASN A 8 -5.74 -17.76 23.85
CA ASN A 8 -6.31 -19.02 23.40
C ASN A 8 -7.44 -18.82 22.39
N ILE A 9 -8.33 -17.84 22.62
CA ILE A 9 -9.37 -17.48 21.65
C ILE A 9 -8.74 -17.02 20.33
N LEU A 10 -7.75 -16.12 20.37
CA LEU A 10 -7.10 -15.62 19.14
C LEU A 10 -6.40 -16.73 18.34
N LYS A 11 -5.80 -17.72 19.02
CA LYS A 11 -5.16 -18.87 18.36
C LYS A 11 -6.17 -19.87 17.82
N ASN A 12 -7.11 -20.30 18.67
CA ASN A 12 -7.87 -21.54 18.47
C ASN A 12 -9.39 -21.32 18.32
N GLY A 13 -9.90 -20.13 18.61
CA GLY A 13 -11.32 -19.80 18.52
C GLY A 13 -11.83 -19.79 17.08
N ALA A 14 -13.15 -19.80 16.92
CA ALA A 14 -13.75 -19.63 15.59
C ALA A 14 -13.51 -18.20 15.07
N GLU A 15 -13.49 -17.98 13.76
CA GLU A 15 -13.21 -16.67 13.15
C GLU A 15 -14.05 -15.53 13.76
N LYS A 16 -15.37 -15.75 13.88
CA LYS A 16 -16.29 -14.79 14.52
C LYS A 16 -15.90 -14.48 15.97
N GLU A 17 -15.54 -15.51 16.74
CA GLU A 17 -15.13 -15.38 18.14
C GLU A 17 -13.82 -14.60 18.26
N LYS A 18 -12.84 -14.88 17.39
CA LYS A 18 -11.57 -14.13 17.32
C LYS A 18 -11.83 -12.65 17.09
N HIS A 19 -12.64 -12.32 16.08
CA HIS A 19 -12.99 -10.94 15.74
C HIS A 19 -13.73 -10.24 16.88
N GLU A 20 -14.73 -10.88 17.48
CA GLU A 20 -15.50 -10.31 18.59
C GLU A 20 -14.62 -10.08 19.82
N ALA A 21 -13.71 -11.02 20.13
CA ALA A 21 -12.84 -10.92 21.30
C ALA A 21 -11.87 -9.74 21.18
N ILE A 22 -11.16 -9.57 20.06
CA ILE A 22 -10.17 -8.50 19.90
C ILE A 22 -10.80 -7.13 19.66
N SER A 23 -11.93 -7.06 18.96
CA SER A 23 -12.61 -5.78 18.70
C SER A 23 -13.16 -5.16 19.99
N ASN A 24 -13.54 -6.00 20.96
CA ASN A 24 -14.07 -5.58 22.26
C ASN A 24 -13.04 -5.67 23.39
N ALA A 25 -11.78 -5.98 23.09
CA ALA A 25 -10.73 -6.06 24.10
C ALA A 25 -10.46 -4.68 24.72
N ASN A 26 -10.25 -4.65 26.04
CA ASN A 26 -9.81 -3.44 26.72
C ASN A 26 -8.31 -3.18 26.48
N SER A 27 -7.85 -1.98 26.80
CA SER A 27 -6.45 -1.58 26.60
C SER A 27 -5.45 -2.41 27.41
N GLU A 28 -5.84 -2.99 28.55
CA GLU A 28 -4.97 -3.85 29.36
C GLU A 28 -4.63 -5.18 28.67
N LEU A 29 -5.56 -5.72 27.89
CA LEU A 29 -5.35 -6.93 27.09
C LEU A 29 -4.58 -6.64 25.79
N LEU A 30 -4.72 -5.44 25.22
CA LEU A 30 -4.04 -5.02 23.99
C LEU A 30 -2.59 -4.60 24.25
N ASN A 31 -1.77 -5.57 24.67
CA ASN A 31 -0.36 -5.37 25.03
C ASN A 31 0.61 -5.97 24.00
N SER A 32 1.91 -5.87 24.28
CA SER A 32 2.97 -6.36 23.39
C SER A 32 2.91 -7.87 23.13
N GLU A 33 2.42 -8.67 24.08
CA GLU A 33 2.28 -10.12 23.89
C GLU A 33 1.22 -10.43 22.83
N ILE A 34 0.12 -9.68 22.80
CA ILE A 34 -0.90 -9.80 21.76
C ILE A 34 -0.39 -9.27 20.42
N PHE A 35 0.36 -8.18 20.42
CA PHE A 35 1.02 -7.69 19.21
C PHE A 35 1.90 -8.77 18.57
N PHE A 36 2.82 -9.37 19.34
CA PHE A 36 3.69 -10.42 18.82
C PHE A 36 2.95 -11.70 18.45
N LEU A 37 1.84 -12.01 19.13
CA LEU A 37 0.95 -13.09 18.72
C LEU A 37 0.36 -12.83 17.32
N LEU A 38 -0.12 -11.61 17.05
CA LEU A 38 -0.64 -11.28 15.72
C LEU A 38 0.47 -11.34 14.66
N ILE A 39 1.68 -10.89 14.97
CA ILE A 39 2.85 -11.05 14.08
C ILE A 39 3.12 -12.54 13.80
N GLU A 40 3.08 -13.41 14.80
CA GLU A 40 3.23 -14.86 14.63
C GLU A 40 2.18 -15.43 13.66
N LEU A 41 0.92 -14.98 13.78
CA LEU A 41 -0.18 -15.42 12.92
C LEU A 41 -0.03 -15.02 11.45
N LEU A 42 0.83 -14.05 11.12
CA LEU A 42 1.18 -13.72 9.73
C LEU A 42 1.87 -14.88 9.00
N LYS A 43 2.42 -15.86 9.73
CA LYS A 43 3.08 -17.05 9.18
C LYS A 43 2.10 -18.19 8.91
N SER A 44 0.82 -18.02 9.23
CA SER A 44 -0.20 -19.05 8.99
C SER A 44 -0.28 -19.40 7.50
N PRO A 45 -0.46 -20.68 7.12
CA PRO A 45 -0.74 -21.06 5.73
C PRO A 45 -2.09 -20.54 5.25
N GLU A 46 -3.02 -20.22 6.15
CA GLU A 46 -4.38 -19.81 5.85
C GLU A 46 -4.48 -18.29 5.66
N SER A 47 -4.91 -17.86 4.47
CA SER A 47 -4.94 -16.44 4.10
C SER A 47 -5.88 -15.59 4.95
N HIS A 48 -7.00 -16.15 5.40
CA HIS A 48 -7.94 -15.45 6.28
C HIS A 48 -7.34 -15.18 7.68
N ILE A 49 -6.46 -16.05 8.18
CA ILE A 49 -5.73 -15.82 9.43
C ILE A 49 -4.71 -14.69 9.27
N ARG A 50 -3.96 -14.67 8.16
CA ARG A 50 -3.03 -13.57 7.85
C ARG A 50 -3.77 -12.25 7.69
N PHE A 51 -4.91 -12.26 7.00
CA PHE A 51 -5.77 -11.08 6.86
C PHE A 51 -6.28 -10.59 8.22
N PHE A 52 -6.81 -11.49 9.05
CA PHE A 52 -7.24 -11.20 10.42
C PHE A 52 -6.13 -10.51 11.22
N ALA A 53 -4.93 -11.09 11.19
CA ALA A 53 -3.78 -10.57 11.90
C ALA A 53 -3.37 -9.17 11.42
N LEU A 54 -3.22 -8.96 10.10
CA LEU A 54 -2.91 -7.65 9.54
C LEU A 54 -3.97 -6.61 9.87
N TYR A 55 -5.25 -6.96 9.74
CA TYR A 55 -6.36 -6.05 10.03
C TYR A 55 -6.29 -5.50 11.46
N HIS A 56 -6.07 -6.37 12.45
CA HIS A 56 -6.00 -5.95 13.85
C HIS A 56 -4.66 -5.34 14.25
N LEU A 57 -3.55 -5.70 13.59
CA LEU A 57 -2.28 -4.99 13.74
C LEU A 57 -2.43 -3.52 13.33
N ILE A 58 -3.14 -3.27 12.23
CA ILE A 58 -3.42 -1.91 11.74
C ILE A 58 -4.39 -1.18 12.68
N ASP A 59 -5.51 -1.81 13.04
CA ASP A 59 -6.59 -1.16 13.80
C ASP A 59 -6.22 -0.90 15.27
N LYS A 60 -5.55 -1.87 15.93
CA LYS A 60 -5.30 -1.83 17.38
C LYS A 60 -3.86 -1.50 17.75
N PHE A 61 -2.91 -1.70 16.83
CA PHE A 61 -1.47 -1.64 17.14
C PHE A 61 -0.67 -0.75 16.18
N SER A 62 -1.30 0.27 15.59
CA SER A 62 -0.62 1.20 14.67
C SER A 62 0.59 1.90 15.30
N GLU A 63 0.53 2.27 16.58
CA GLU A 63 1.66 2.85 17.31
C GLU A 63 2.81 1.85 17.50
N SER A 64 2.48 0.58 17.75
CA SER A 64 3.49 -0.49 17.84
C SER A 64 4.09 -0.81 16.47
N LEU A 65 3.29 -0.80 15.39
CA LEU A 65 3.77 -0.94 14.02
C LEU A 65 4.75 0.18 13.65
N THR A 66 4.45 1.42 14.02
CA THR A 66 5.34 2.57 13.77
C THR A 66 6.74 2.35 14.36
N ASN A 67 6.81 1.68 15.52
CA ASN A 67 8.05 1.41 16.27
C ASN A 67 8.53 -0.05 16.18
N ILE A 68 8.03 -0.82 15.21
CA ILE A 68 8.36 -2.26 15.09
C ILE A 68 9.86 -2.46 14.83
N ASP A 69 10.47 -3.57 15.27
CA ASP A 69 11.85 -3.89 14.92
C ASP A 69 12.05 -4.09 13.41
N ASP A 70 13.21 -3.66 12.89
CA ASP A 70 13.53 -3.73 11.46
C ASP A 70 13.46 -5.17 10.90
N SER A 71 13.77 -6.17 11.72
CA SER A 71 13.68 -7.58 11.35
C SER A 71 12.25 -8.01 11.00
N LEU A 72 11.24 -7.39 11.60
CA LEU A 72 9.83 -7.71 11.37
C LEU A 72 9.24 -6.94 10.17
N ILE A 73 9.88 -5.84 9.75
CA ILE A 73 9.48 -5.14 8.52
C ILE A 73 9.56 -6.09 7.33
N GLY A 74 10.61 -6.93 7.27
CA GLY A 74 10.77 -7.94 6.24
C GLY A 74 9.65 -8.99 6.23
N GLU A 75 9.14 -9.37 7.40
CA GLU A 75 8.00 -10.30 7.50
C GLU A 75 6.73 -9.69 6.89
N ILE A 76 6.47 -8.41 7.16
CA ILE A 76 5.33 -7.68 6.59
C ILE A 76 5.53 -7.46 5.09
N TYR A 77 6.72 -7.06 4.65
CA TYR A 77 7.05 -6.89 3.23
C TYR A 77 6.77 -8.15 2.40
N ASN A 78 7.11 -9.33 2.90
CA ASN A 78 6.89 -10.59 2.18
C ASN A 78 5.40 -10.86 1.88
N LEU A 79 4.48 -10.27 2.65
CA LEU A 79 3.03 -10.39 2.42
C LEU A 79 2.54 -9.58 1.20
N LEU A 80 3.38 -8.77 0.56
CA LEU A 80 3.06 -8.15 -0.73
C LEU A 80 2.87 -9.19 -1.85
N PHE A 81 3.49 -10.35 -1.68
CA PHE A 81 3.48 -11.47 -2.61
C PHE A 81 2.46 -12.54 -2.24
N ASP A 82 1.56 -12.22 -1.30
CA ASP A 82 0.46 -13.11 -0.96
C ASP A 82 -0.45 -13.36 -2.17
N GLN A 83 -0.98 -14.59 -2.27
CA GLN A 83 -1.94 -14.96 -3.30
C GLN A 83 -3.34 -14.38 -3.02
N PHE A 84 -3.62 -13.99 -1.78
CA PHE A 84 -4.89 -13.42 -1.39
C PHE A 84 -4.85 -11.89 -1.40
N THR A 85 -5.50 -11.29 -2.38
CA THR A 85 -5.51 -9.83 -2.60
C THR A 85 -5.85 -9.00 -1.36
N PRO A 86 -6.81 -9.38 -0.49
CA PRO A 86 -7.08 -8.63 0.74
C PRO A 86 -5.89 -8.59 1.74
N VAL A 87 -5.04 -9.63 1.76
CA VAL A 87 -3.79 -9.58 2.54
C VAL A 87 -2.85 -8.55 1.93
N VAL A 88 -2.63 -8.61 0.61
CA VAL A 88 -1.76 -7.65 -0.10
C VAL A 88 -2.20 -6.20 0.14
N ASP A 89 -3.51 -5.93 0.06
CA ASP A 89 -4.08 -4.61 0.34
C ASP A 89 -3.76 -4.12 1.75
N LYS A 90 -3.96 -4.97 2.77
CA LYS A 90 -3.64 -4.63 4.15
C LYS A 90 -2.14 -4.52 4.39
N THR A 91 -1.32 -5.26 3.66
CA THR A 91 0.13 -5.11 3.70
C THR A 91 0.58 -3.72 3.25
N PHE A 92 -0.03 -3.17 2.19
CA PHE A 92 0.24 -1.78 1.78
C PHE A 92 0.00 -0.79 2.93
N TRP A 93 -1.09 -0.99 3.68
CA TRP A 93 -1.46 -0.13 4.80
C TRP A 93 -0.51 -0.31 5.99
N ALA A 94 -0.14 -1.54 6.34
CA ALA A 94 0.81 -1.82 7.40
C ALA A 94 2.18 -1.19 7.11
N LEU A 95 2.70 -1.35 5.88
CA LEU A 95 3.96 -0.72 5.46
C LEU A 95 3.89 0.82 5.51
N SER A 96 2.74 1.40 5.13
CA SER A 96 2.51 2.83 5.26
C SER A 96 2.58 3.31 6.71
N ILE A 97 2.05 2.54 7.66
CA ILE A 97 2.08 2.90 9.10
C ILE A 97 3.51 2.81 9.64
N ILE A 98 4.28 1.81 9.22
CA ILE A 98 5.71 1.69 9.57
C ILE A 98 6.49 2.91 9.04
N GLY A 99 6.08 3.47 7.91
CA GLY A 99 6.59 4.74 7.39
C GLY A 99 7.98 4.61 6.75
N ASP A 100 8.86 5.57 7.03
CA ASP A 100 10.11 5.77 6.28
C ASP A 100 11.03 4.55 6.26
N ARG A 101 11.03 3.73 7.32
CA ARG A 101 11.83 2.51 7.39
C ARG A 101 11.34 1.43 6.42
N ALA A 102 10.02 1.30 6.27
CA ALA A 102 9.44 0.45 5.24
C ALA A 102 9.69 1.03 3.84
N LEU A 103 9.66 2.35 3.68
CA LEU A 103 10.00 2.98 2.40
C LEU A 103 11.44 2.67 2.00
N ASP A 104 12.42 2.76 2.90
CA ASP A 104 13.82 2.43 2.58
C ASP A 104 13.96 1.00 2.05
N MET A 105 13.30 0.02 2.68
CA MET A 105 13.26 -1.37 2.20
C MET A 105 12.60 -1.47 0.82
N LEU A 106 11.44 -0.82 0.63
CA LEU A 106 10.73 -0.82 -0.65
C LEU A 106 11.59 -0.21 -1.77
N LEU A 107 12.32 0.88 -1.51
CA LEU A 107 13.20 1.49 -2.49
C LEU A 107 14.36 0.56 -2.87
N ASP A 108 15.03 -0.04 -1.88
CA ASP A 108 16.14 -0.96 -2.11
C ASP A 108 15.72 -2.17 -2.95
N GLU A 109 14.57 -2.77 -2.59
CA GLU A 109 13.99 -3.91 -3.30
C GLU A 109 13.46 -3.54 -4.68
N TYR A 110 12.93 -2.32 -4.89
CA TYR A 110 12.47 -1.87 -6.20
C TYR A 110 13.61 -1.86 -7.22
N TYR A 111 14.79 -1.37 -6.85
CA TYR A 111 15.90 -1.25 -7.78
C TYR A 111 16.64 -2.57 -8.03
N LYS A 112 16.52 -3.55 -7.12
CA LYS A 112 17.15 -4.89 -7.23
C LYS A 112 16.20 -5.98 -7.77
N GLY A 113 14.90 -5.79 -7.58
CA GLY A 113 13.88 -6.79 -7.87
C GLY A 113 13.60 -7.00 -9.35
N ASP A 114 12.86 -8.07 -9.63
CA ASP A 114 12.34 -8.35 -10.95
C ASP A 114 11.10 -7.50 -11.28
N ASN A 115 10.45 -7.76 -12.42
CA ASN A 115 9.28 -7.00 -12.81
C ASN A 115 8.09 -7.18 -11.86
N GLU A 116 7.91 -8.37 -11.29
CA GLU A 116 6.80 -8.64 -10.36
C GLU A 116 7.02 -7.87 -9.05
N THR A 117 8.22 -7.95 -8.49
CA THR A 117 8.64 -7.16 -7.31
C THR A 117 8.40 -5.68 -7.54
N LYS A 118 8.84 -5.14 -8.69
CA LYS A 118 8.63 -3.72 -9.02
C LYS A 118 7.16 -3.33 -9.09
N ILE A 119 6.30 -4.16 -9.68
CA ILE A 119 4.85 -3.90 -9.74
C ILE A 119 4.26 -3.85 -8.33
N LYS A 120 4.57 -4.84 -7.48
CA LYS A 120 4.07 -4.90 -6.10
C LYS A 120 4.50 -3.67 -5.29
N ILE A 121 5.75 -3.26 -5.44
CA ILE A 121 6.30 -2.09 -4.76
C ILE A 121 5.69 -0.80 -5.31
N THR A 122 5.46 -0.68 -6.63
CA THR A 122 4.75 0.46 -7.23
C THR A 122 3.38 0.66 -6.57
N TYR A 123 2.61 -0.41 -6.35
CA TYR A 123 1.34 -0.34 -5.64
C TYR A 123 1.51 0.06 -4.17
N ALA A 124 2.48 -0.52 -3.46
CA ALA A 124 2.75 -0.21 -2.06
C ALA A 124 3.15 1.27 -1.85
N ILE A 125 4.05 1.78 -2.70
CA ILE A 125 4.51 3.18 -2.68
C ILE A 125 3.40 4.12 -3.13
N GLY A 126 2.63 3.73 -4.15
CA GLY A 126 1.52 4.50 -4.68
C GLY A 126 0.42 4.73 -3.65
N ARG A 127 0.02 3.67 -2.95
CA ARG A 127 -1.12 3.70 -2.01
C ARG A 127 -0.71 3.99 -0.57
N GLY A 128 0.57 3.83 -0.24
CA GLY A 128 1.08 4.10 1.10
C GLY A 128 1.26 5.59 1.36
N ASN A 129 0.91 6.02 2.56
CA ASN A 129 1.12 7.37 3.07
C ASN A 129 2.48 7.54 3.74
N PHE A 130 3.51 7.71 2.92
CA PHE A 130 4.80 8.19 3.40
C PHE A 130 4.89 9.71 3.20
N SER A 131 4.05 10.45 3.93
CA SER A 131 3.82 11.89 3.76
C SER A 131 5.11 12.72 3.78
N HIS A 132 6.06 12.41 4.68
CA HIS A 132 7.32 13.12 4.85
C HIS A 132 8.35 12.86 3.74
N ARG A 133 8.18 11.79 2.95
CA ARG A 133 9.09 11.40 1.86
C ARG A 133 8.36 11.28 0.52
N SER A 134 7.38 12.17 0.30
CA SER A 134 6.58 12.22 -0.92
C SER A 134 7.43 12.29 -2.20
N LYS A 135 8.59 12.98 -2.17
CA LYS A 135 9.50 13.08 -3.33
C LYS A 135 10.10 11.74 -3.73
N ASP A 136 10.55 10.94 -2.78
CA ASP A 136 11.21 9.66 -3.05
C ASP A 136 10.21 8.68 -3.68
N ARG A 137 8.99 8.67 -3.15
CA ARG A 137 7.88 7.91 -3.74
C ARG A 137 7.58 8.32 -5.17
N ILE A 138 7.42 9.63 -5.41
CA ILE A 138 7.13 10.19 -6.72
C ILE A 138 8.27 9.88 -7.70
N HIS A 139 9.52 9.91 -7.23
CA HIS A 139 10.66 9.53 -8.04
C HIS A 139 10.55 8.10 -8.56
N VAL A 140 10.21 7.14 -7.70
CA VAL A 140 9.98 5.74 -8.12
C VAL A 140 8.83 5.62 -9.11
N LEU A 141 7.71 6.33 -8.88
CA LEU A 141 6.58 6.30 -9.81
C LEU A 141 6.96 6.90 -11.17
N LEU A 142 7.73 8.00 -11.20
CA LEU A 142 8.25 8.61 -12.43
C LEU A 142 9.26 7.72 -13.15
N ASP A 143 10.10 6.99 -12.42
CA ASP A 143 10.98 5.97 -13.00
C ASP A 143 10.17 4.84 -13.63
N GLY A 144 9.09 4.43 -12.97
CA GLY A 144 8.15 3.44 -13.48
C GLY A 144 7.47 3.85 -14.78
N LEU A 145 7.13 5.14 -14.97
CA LEU A 145 6.61 5.67 -16.25
C LEU A 145 7.60 5.49 -17.41
N LYS A 146 8.90 5.43 -17.12
CA LYS A 146 9.97 5.22 -18.13
C LYS A 146 10.28 3.74 -18.35
N SER A 147 9.61 2.83 -17.64
CA SER A 147 9.87 1.40 -17.73
C SER A 147 9.55 0.85 -19.13
N LYS A 148 10.38 -0.09 -19.58
CA LYS A 148 10.10 -0.90 -20.78
C LYS A 148 9.04 -1.97 -20.52
N ASN A 149 8.82 -2.33 -19.25
CA ASN A 149 7.76 -3.25 -18.87
C ASN A 149 6.44 -2.46 -18.82
N ILE A 150 5.49 -2.91 -19.64
CA ILE A 150 4.20 -2.24 -19.83
C ILE A 150 3.33 -2.23 -18.57
N ASP A 151 3.44 -3.26 -17.73
CA ASP A 151 2.66 -3.38 -16.50
C ASP A 151 3.19 -2.42 -15.43
N ILE A 152 4.52 -2.28 -15.30
CA ILE A 152 5.16 -1.29 -14.44
C ILE A 152 4.79 0.12 -14.90
N LYS A 153 4.89 0.39 -16.21
CA LYS A 153 4.53 1.68 -16.80
C LYS A 153 3.07 2.04 -16.50
N PHE A 154 2.14 1.11 -16.73
CA PHE A 154 0.72 1.32 -16.48
C PHE A 154 0.39 1.51 -15.00
N SER A 155 0.87 0.62 -14.13
CA SER A 155 0.66 0.72 -12.68
C SER A 155 1.20 2.03 -12.14
N SER A 156 2.39 2.45 -12.57
CA SER A 156 2.98 3.72 -12.12
C SER A 156 2.16 4.93 -12.56
N MET A 157 1.58 4.90 -13.77
CA MET A 157 0.65 5.93 -14.24
C MET A 157 -0.63 5.99 -13.39
N CYS A 158 -1.22 4.84 -13.07
CA CYS A 158 -2.41 4.80 -12.24
C CYS A 158 -2.15 5.30 -10.81
N GLU A 159 -1.04 4.87 -10.23
CA GLU A 159 -0.68 5.23 -8.87
C GLU A 159 -0.25 6.69 -8.76
N ILE A 160 0.53 7.23 -9.72
CA ILE A 160 0.88 8.67 -9.70
C ILE A 160 -0.36 9.55 -9.82
N MET A 161 -1.31 9.19 -10.70
CA MET A 161 -2.54 9.96 -10.88
C MET A 161 -3.44 9.94 -9.65
N SER A 162 -3.55 8.79 -8.98
CA SER A 162 -4.27 8.66 -7.71
C SER A 162 -3.72 9.57 -6.60
N ASN A 163 -2.43 9.92 -6.67
CA ASN A 163 -1.77 10.81 -5.71
C ASN A 163 -1.85 12.31 -6.10
N THR A 164 -2.31 12.63 -7.30
CA THR A 164 -2.39 14.03 -7.76
C THR A 164 -3.77 14.65 -7.47
N PRO A 165 -3.83 15.98 -7.23
CA PRO A 165 -5.09 16.64 -6.84
C PRO A 165 -6.17 16.71 -7.93
N ILE A 166 -5.92 16.25 -9.17
CA ILE A 166 -6.91 16.28 -10.26
C ILE A 166 -7.85 15.08 -10.18
N ALA A 167 -7.40 13.94 -9.66
CA ALA A 167 -8.23 12.74 -9.51
C ALA A 167 -9.23 12.85 -8.32
N ASN A 168 -9.46 14.06 -7.79
CA ASN A 168 -10.15 14.34 -6.52
C ASN A 168 -11.68 14.20 -6.59
N GLU A 169 -12.17 12.98 -6.82
CA GLU A 169 -13.49 12.57 -6.31
C GLU A 169 -13.40 11.99 -4.89
N HIS A 170 -12.18 11.70 -4.40
CA HIS A 170 -11.96 11.15 -3.07
C HIS A 170 -10.96 12.01 -2.28
N LYS A 171 -11.48 12.78 -1.31
CA LYS A 171 -10.72 13.37 -0.19
C LYS A 171 -10.20 12.26 0.72
N SER A 172 -9.33 11.41 0.19
CA SER A 172 -8.59 10.44 0.98
C SER A 172 -7.41 11.18 1.60
N GLU A 173 -7.24 11.09 2.91
CA GLU A 173 -6.06 11.61 3.64
C GLU A 173 -4.73 11.06 3.10
N TRP A 174 -4.81 9.97 2.34
CA TRP A 174 -3.71 9.27 1.67
C TRP A 174 -3.40 9.81 0.27
N ASN A 175 -4.35 10.54 -0.34
CA ASN A 175 -4.20 11.19 -1.64
C ASN A 175 -3.69 12.61 -1.43
N SER A 176 -2.39 12.79 -1.27
CA SER A 176 -1.84 14.09 -1.59
C SER A 176 -0.34 14.05 -1.69
N VAL A 177 0.15 14.29 -2.90
CA VAL A 177 1.29 15.18 -3.04
C VAL A 177 0.89 16.55 -2.46
N GLN A 178 0.95 16.67 -1.13
CA GLN A 178 0.73 17.90 -0.37
C GLN A 178 2.00 18.76 -0.37
N ASP A 179 3.12 18.14 -0.74
CA ASP A 179 4.40 18.81 -0.93
C ASP A 179 4.31 19.76 -2.14
N LYS A 180 4.21 21.06 -1.83
CA LYS A 180 4.16 22.16 -2.81
C LYS A 180 5.40 22.27 -3.69
N THR A 181 6.48 21.56 -3.36
CA THR A 181 7.71 21.58 -4.15
C THR A 181 7.70 20.56 -5.29
N VAL A 182 6.67 19.72 -5.38
CA VAL A 182 6.49 18.82 -6.53
C VAL A 182 5.88 19.57 -7.70
N ASP A 183 6.54 19.48 -8.85
CA ASP A 183 6.03 20.01 -10.12
C ASP A 183 4.93 19.09 -10.68
N LEU A 184 3.68 19.43 -10.35
CA LEU A 184 2.51 18.70 -10.81
C LEU A 184 2.31 18.80 -12.33
N GLU A 185 2.65 19.93 -12.96
CA GLU A 185 2.47 20.10 -14.41
C GLU A 185 3.42 19.19 -15.19
N MET A 186 4.67 19.07 -14.74
CA MET A 186 5.62 18.09 -15.29
C MET A 186 5.12 16.65 -15.13
N ILE A 187 4.48 16.31 -14.01
CA ILE A 187 3.87 14.98 -13.83
C ILE A 187 2.74 14.76 -14.85
N TYR A 188 1.85 15.73 -15.00
CA TYR A 188 0.72 15.61 -15.95
C TYR A 188 1.19 15.48 -17.40
N ASP A 189 2.25 16.20 -17.79
CA ASP A 189 2.84 16.06 -19.12
C ASP A 189 3.36 14.64 -19.37
N GLN A 190 4.06 14.06 -18.41
CA GLN A 190 4.56 12.68 -18.51
C GLN A 190 3.43 11.65 -18.54
N VAL A 191 2.40 11.83 -17.69
CA VAL A 191 1.22 10.96 -17.69
C VAL A 191 0.48 11.04 -19.03
N LEU A 192 0.29 12.23 -19.61
CA LEU A 192 -0.39 12.37 -20.89
C LEU A 192 0.32 11.61 -22.01
N LEU A 193 1.65 11.67 -22.06
CA LEU A 193 2.44 10.93 -23.04
C LEU A 193 2.19 9.42 -22.92
N VAL A 194 2.28 8.89 -21.70
CA VAL A 194 2.07 7.46 -21.43
C VAL A 194 0.62 7.03 -21.66
N ALA A 195 -0.35 7.82 -21.22
CA ALA A 195 -1.76 7.51 -21.42
C ALA A 195 -2.12 7.45 -22.91
N ARG A 196 -1.59 8.36 -23.74
CA ARG A 196 -1.79 8.33 -25.20
C ARG A 196 -1.14 7.11 -25.85
N GLU A 197 0.06 6.74 -25.42
CA GLU A 197 0.71 5.47 -25.83
C GLU A 197 -0.23 4.27 -25.56
N PHE A 198 -0.87 4.22 -24.38
CA PHE A 198 -1.79 3.13 -24.04
C PHE A 198 -3.09 3.12 -24.85
N ILE A 199 -3.59 4.27 -25.29
CA ILE A 199 -4.72 4.33 -26.22
C ILE A 199 -4.33 3.73 -27.57
N GLU A 200 -3.14 4.05 -28.09
CA GLU A 200 -2.65 3.56 -29.38
C GLU A 200 -2.40 2.05 -29.39
N LEU A 201 -1.96 1.47 -28.27
CA LEU A 201 -1.73 0.03 -28.14
C LEU A 201 -3.01 -0.83 -28.21
N ASN A 202 -4.19 -0.21 -28.06
CA ASN A 202 -5.50 -0.83 -28.24
C ASN A 202 -5.73 -2.11 -27.39
N TYR A 203 -5.21 -2.14 -26.16
CA TYR A 203 -5.51 -3.18 -25.17
C TYR A 203 -6.58 -2.70 -24.19
N ASP A 204 -7.74 -3.37 -24.15
CA ASP A 204 -8.91 -3.00 -23.33
C ASP A 204 -8.57 -2.68 -21.87
N ARG A 205 -7.68 -3.48 -21.27
CA ARG A 205 -7.31 -3.35 -19.85
C ARG A 205 -6.67 -2.00 -19.49
N TYR A 206 -6.12 -1.26 -20.45
CA TYR A 206 -5.47 0.04 -20.20
C TYR A 206 -6.32 1.23 -20.62
N GLN A 207 -7.29 1.05 -21.52
CA GLN A 207 -7.97 2.15 -22.19
C GLN A 207 -8.84 2.98 -21.25
N ASN A 208 -9.55 2.34 -20.32
CA ASN A 208 -10.48 3.04 -19.42
C ASN A 208 -9.74 4.07 -18.55
N SER A 209 -8.69 3.63 -17.83
CA SER A 209 -7.89 4.52 -16.98
C SER A 209 -7.15 5.58 -17.80
N SER A 210 -6.57 5.19 -18.95
CA SER A 210 -5.83 6.12 -19.81
C SER A 210 -6.74 7.23 -20.37
N SER A 211 -7.92 6.88 -20.88
CA SER A 211 -8.90 7.83 -21.39
C SER A 211 -9.39 8.77 -20.29
N TYR A 212 -9.64 8.22 -19.09
CA TYR A 212 -10.04 9.00 -17.94
C TYR A 212 -8.97 10.02 -17.54
N TYR A 213 -7.69 9.61 -17.45
CA TYR A 213 -6.60 10.52 -17.10
C TYR A 213 -6.32 11.58 -18.17
N ILE A 214 -6.40 11.24 -19.46
CA ILE A 214 -6.31 12.23 -20.54
C ILE A 214 -7.39 13.31 -20.36
N LYS A 215 -8.64 12.89 -20.22
CA LYS A 215 -9.78 13.81 -20.03
C LYS A 215 -9.59 14.70 -18.81
N LEU A 216 -9.17 14.13 -17.68
CA LEU A 216 -8.93 14.87 -16.45
C LEU A 216 -7.87 15.95 -16.61
N ILE A 217 -6.73 15.61 -17.21
CA ILE A 217 -5.60 16.54 -17.37
C ILE A 217 -5.95 17.63 -18.39
N GLU A 218 -6.53 17.27 -19.54
CA GLU A 218 -6.89 18.25 -20.59
C GLU A 218 -7.94 19.24 -20.09
N ASN A 219 -8.94 18.78 -19.32
CA ASN A 219 -9.92 19.67 -18.70
C ASN A 219 -9.26 20.68 -17.75
N LYS A 220 -8.28 20.26 -16.94
CA LYS A 220 -7.56 21.20 -16.07
C LYS A 220 -6.79 22.24 -16.87
N LYS A 221 -6.08 21.83 -17.93
CA LYS A 221 -5.26 22.76 -18.73
C LYS A 221 -6.07 23.77 -19.53
N SER A 222 -7.35 23.51 -19.73
CA SER A 222 -8.28 24.43 -20.42
C SER A 222 -8.88 25.52 -19.51
N LEU A 223 -8.63 25.45 -18.19
CA LEU A 223 -9.05 26.43 -17.18
C LEU A 223 -7.94 27.43 -16.86
#